data_AF-A0A1J5QSJ6-F1
#
_entry.id   AF-A0A1J5QSJ6-F1
#
_cell.length_a   1.000
_cell.length_b   1.000
_cell.length_c   1.000
_cell.angle_alpha   90.00
_cell.angle_beta   90.00
_cell.angle_gamma   90.00
#
_symmetry.space_group_name_H-M   'P 1'
#
loop_
_entity.id
_entity.type
_entity.pdbx_description
1 polymer ?
#
loop_
_entity_poly.entity_id
_entity_poly.type
_entity_poly.pdbx_seq_one_letter_code
_entity_poly.pdbx_strand_id
1 'polypeptide(L)'
;MSTHDRSVATHKTAVGWYLTVSAAAVLDLGLALVVDSAGHPDAAAGIVTGGLLVVVLASVGRWRSVRAVDRIGTATRIAAGRADERDLRVHEGALAIVGMMALVLSGLASAATFLDVDAVAILRVMPFVLVAAAAAAFVIVDRRS
;
A
#
# COMPACT_ATOMS: atom_id res chain seq x y z
N MET A 1 16.99 -9.53 26.12
CA MET A 1 15.90 -10.09 25.30
C MET A 1 16.26 -11.51 24.91
N SER A 2 15.54 -12.50 25.47
CA SER A 2 15.90 -13.91 25.36
C SER A 2 15.67 -14.43 23.93
N THR A 3 16.32 -15.53 23.54
CA THR A 3 16.10 -16.20 22.24
C THR A 3 14.64 -16.63 22.06
N HIS A 4 13.92 -16.87 23.15
CA HIS A 4 12.49 -17.20 23.14
C HIS A 4 11.61 -15.99 22.74
N ASP A 5 11.91 -14.79 23.25
CA ASP A 5 11.17 -13.55 22.93
C ASP A 5 11.23 -13.19 21.43
N ARG A 6 12.38 -13.46 20.78
CA ARG A 6 12.55 -13.18 19.34
C ARG A 6 11.67 -14.07 18.48
N SER A 7 11.46 -15.33 18.88
CA SER A 7 10.65 -16.30 18.12
C SER A 7 9.16 -15.95 18.13
N VAL A 8 8.65 -15.49 19.27
CA VAL A 8 7.24 -15.11 19.44
C VAL A 8 6.92 -13.83 18.65
N ALA A 9 7.83 -12.86 18.67
CA ALA A 9 7.67 -11.59 17.92
C ALA A 9 7.69 -11.79 16.39
N THR A 10 8.54 -12.70 15.88
CA THR A 10 8.57 -13.03 14.45
C THR A 10 7.33 -13.83 14.02
N HIS A 11 6.77 -14.67 14.89
CA HIS A 11 5.53 -15.38 14.59
C HIS A 11 4.32 -14.44 14.53
N LYS A 12 4.17 -13.53 15.49
CA LYS A 12 3.06 -12.55 15.52
C LYS A 12 3.05 -11.64 14.29
N THR A 13 4.23 -11.18 13.85
CA THR A 13 4.36 -10.31 12.67
C THR A 13 4.14 -11.06 11.35
N ALA A 14 4.51 -12.34 11.28
CA ALA A 14 4.20 -13.18 10.12
C ALA A 14 2.70 -13.46 10.00
N VAL A 15 2.04 -13.83 11.10
CA VAL A 15 0.59 -14.09 11.13
C VAL A 15 -0.20 -12.84 10.74
N GLY A 16 0.15 -11.66 11.29
CA GLY A 16 -0.50 -10.40 10.92
C GLY A 16 -0.39 -10.09 9.42
N TRP A 17 0.78 -10.31 8.82
CA TRP A 17 0.98 -10.10 7.38
C TRP A 17 0.14 -11.05 6.52
N TYR A 18 0.10 -12.34 6.87
CA TYR A 18 -0.71 -13.31 6.13
C TYR A 18 -2.19 -12.98 6.21
N LEU A 19 -2.67 -12.52 7.38
CA LEU A 19 -4.05 -12.08 7.56
C LEU A 19 -4.38 -10.85 6.71
N THR A 20 -3.47 -9.88 6.61
CA THR A 20 -3.70 -8.69 5.77
C THR A 20 -3.73 -9.04 4.28
N VAL A 21 -2.84 -9.93 3.83
CA VAL A 21 -2.79 -10.35 2.43
C VAL A 21 -4.02 -11.18 2.05
N SER A 22 -4.45 -12.09 2.93
CA SER A 22 -5.65 -12.89 2.70
C SER A 22 -6.92 -12.04 2.75
N ALA A 23 -7.02 -11.08 3.68
CA ALA A 23 -8.14 -10.15 3.74
C ALA A 23 -8.23 -9.28 2.48
N ALA A 24 -7.11 -8.78 1.97
CA ALA A 24 -7.07 -8.01 0.73
C ALA A 24 -7.55 -8.84 -0.47
N ALA A 25 -7.06 -10.07 -0.62
CA ALA A 25 -7.49 -10.95 -1.71
C ALA A 25 -8.99 -11.31 -1.63
N VAL A 26 -9.51 -11.54 -0.41
CA VAL A 26 -10.95 -11.80 -0.21
C VAL A 26 -11.79 -10.57 -0.57
N LEU A 27 -11.33 -9.37 -0.21
CA LEU A 27 -12.01 -8.12 -0.56
C LEU A 27 -12.03 -7.89 -2.07
N ASP A 28 -10.91 -8.10 -2.77
CA ASP A 28 -10.83 -7.95 -4.23
C ASP A 28 -11.78 -8.92 -4.94
N LEU A 29 -11.81 -10.19 -4.52
CA LEU A 29 -12.72 -11.19 -5.07
C LEU A 29 -14.18 -10.88 -4.76
N GLY A 30 -14.48 -10.45 -3.53
CA GLY A 30 -15.84 -10.06 -3.14
C GLY A 30 -16.35 -8.86 -3.93
N LEU A 31 -15.51 -7.84 -4.10
CA LEU A 31 -15.84 -6.65 -4.87
C LEU A 31 -16.03 -6.98 -6.36
N ALA A 32 -15.15 -7.80 -6.94
CA ALA A 32 -15.30 -8.25 -8.31
C ALA A 32 -16.61 -9.02 -8.53
N LEU A 33 -17.00 -9.89 -7.59
CA LEU A 33 -18.24 -10.66 -7.69
C LEU A 33 -19.48 -9.77 -7.60
N VAL A 34 -19.45 -8.74 -6.74
CA VAL A 34 -20.52 -7.73 -6.67
C VAL A 34 -20.62 -6.98 -8.00
N VAL A 35 -19.49 -6.54 -8.57
CA VAL A 35 -19.45 -5.78 -9.83
C VAL A 35 -19.88 -6.63 -11.03
N ASP A 36 -19.51 -7.91 -11.06
CA ASP A 36 -19.95 -8.86 -12.08
C ASP A 36 -21.47 -9.09 -12.00
N SER A 37 -22.00 -9.29 -10.79
CA SER A 37 -23.44 -9.45 -10.56
C SER A 37 -24.26 -8.21 -10.93
N ALA A 38 -23.64 -7.03 -10.97
CA ALA A 38 -24.23 -5.78 -11.42
C ALA A 38 -24.20 -5.60 -12.95
N GLY A 39 -23.68 -6.58 -13.70
CA GLY A 39 -23.64 -6.56 -15.17
C GLY A 39 -22.40 -5.86 -15.76
N HIS A 40 -21.32 -5.72 -14.98
CA HIS A 40 -20.07 -5.09 -15.42
C HIS A 40 -18.89 -6.08 -15.42
N PRO A 41 -18.91 -7.11 -16.28
CA PRO A 41 -17.91 -8.19 -16.27
C PRO A 41 -16.48 -7.69 -16.58
N ASP A 42 -16.34 -6.69 -17.47
CA ASP A 42 -15.02 -6.11 -17.80
C ASP A 42 -14.39 -5.38 -16.60
N ALA A 43 -15.21 -4.69 -15.80
CA ALA A 43 -14.75 -4.01 -14.59
C ALA A 43 -14.39 -5.03 -13.50
N ALA A 44 -15.18 -6.10 -13.35
CA ALA A 44 -14.88 -7.21 -12.44
C ALA A 44 -13.55 -7.89 -12.79
N ALA A 45 -13.31 -8.17 -14.08
CA ALA A 45 -12.04 -8.72 -14.55
C ALA A 45 -10.87 -7.77 -14.25
N GLY A 46 -11.06 -6.45 -14.40
CA GLY A 46 -10.07 -5.44 -14.03
C GLY A 46 -9.74 -5.42 -12.54
N ILE A 47 -10.76 -5.56 -11.67
CA ILE A 47 -10.57 -5.64 -10.21
C ILE A 47 -9.77 -6.88 -9.84
N VAL A 48 -10.14 -8.05 -10.36
CA VAL A 48 -9.43 -9.30 -10.06
C VAL A 48 -7.99 -9.24 -10.55
N THR A 49 -7.76 -8.83 -11.79
CA THR A 49 -6.41 -8.81 -12.37
C THR A 49 -5.53 -7.74 -11.72
N GLY A 50 -6.05 -6.52 -11.51
CA GLY A 50 -5.31 -5.43 -10.88
C GLY A 50 -5.07 -5.67 -9.39
N GLY A 51 -6.11 -6.04 -8.64
CA GLY A 51 -6.04 -6.30 -7.20
C GLY A 51 -5.09 -7.44 -6.86
N LEU A 52 -5.26 -8.60 -7.52
CA LEU A 52 -4.36 -9.73 -7.32
C LEU A 52 -2.92 -9.42 -7.74
N LEU A 53 -2.71 -8.64 -8.80
CA LEU A 53 -1.36 -8.22 -9.18
C LEU A 53 -0.68 -7.40 -8.07
N VAL A 54 -1.41 -6.47 -7.44
CA VAL A 54 -0.89 -5.70 -6.30
C VAL A 54 -0.57 -6.61 -5.12
N VAL A 55 -1.46 -7.57 -4.80
CA VAL A 55 -1.23 -8.54 -3.73
C VAL A 55 0.02 -9.41 -3.98
N VAL A 56 0.20 -9.85 -5.23
CA VAL A 56 1.39 -10.62 -5.64
C VAL A 56 2.64 -9.75 -5.54
N LEU A 57 2.62 -8.52 -6.05
CA LEU A 57 3.75 -7.59 -5.97
C LEU A 57 4.13 -7.26 -4.53
N ALA A 58 3.16 -7.05 -3.65
CA ALA A 58 3.39 -6.83 -2.23
C ALA A 58 4.03 -8.06 -1.56
N SER A 59 3.56 -9.25 -1.91
CA SER A 59 4.10 -10.53 -1.40
C SER A 59 5.54 -10.77 -1.88
N VAL A 60 5.81 -10.56 -3.17
CA VAL A 60 7.16 -10.66 -3.77
C VAL A 60 8.07 -9.60 -3.17
N GLY A 61 7.59 -8.37 -3.02
CA GLY A 61 8.32 -7.27 -2.38
C GLY A 61 8.76 -7.65 -0.97
N ARG A 62 7.84 -8.12 -0.12
CA ARG A 62 8.18 -8.57 1.23
C ARG A 62 9.11 -9.77 1.22
N TRP A 63 8.89 -10.75 0.36
CA TRP A 63 9.77 -11.93 0.24
C TRP A 63 11.20 -11.54 -0.14
N ARG A 64 11.37 -10.62 -1.09
CA ARG A 64 12.68 -10.07 -1.46
C ARG A 64 13.29 -9.27 -0.31
N SER A 65 12.51 -8.45 0.39
CA SER A 65 12.99 -7.67 1.54
C SER A 65 13.47 -8.54 2.70
N VAL A 66 12.79 -9.67 2.96
CA VAL A 66 13.22 -10.63 3.99
C VAL A 66 14.48 -11.39 3.57
N ARG A 67 14.66 -11.67 2.27
CA ARG A 67 15.86 -12.37 1.74
C ARG A 67 17.06 -11.45 1.52
N ALA A 68 16.86 -10.16 1.28
CA ALA A 68 17.91 -9.19 0.95
C ALA A 68 18.22 -8.21 2.09
N VAL A 69 18.09 -8.68 3.34
CA VAL A 69 18.35 -7.90 4.55
C VAL A 69 19.77 -7.34 4.59
N ASP A 70 20.73 -7.87 3.84
CA ASP A 70 22.12 -7.41 3.88
C ASP A 70 22.45 -6.25 2.91
N ARG A 71 21.49 -5.77 2.10
CA ARG A 71 21.70 -4.67 1.09
C ARG A 71 20.94 -3.37 1.41
N ILE A 72 20.95 -2.96 2.68
CA ILE A 72 19.86 -2.20 3.32
C ILE A 72 19.63 -0.76 2.82
N GLY A 73 18.40 -0.48 2.38
CA GLY A 73 17.73 0.84 2.48
C GLY A 73 16.56 0.81 3.48
N THR A 74 16.19 1.98 4.02
CA THR A 74 15.15 2.20 5.07
C THR A 74 13.85 1.40 4.84
N ALA A 75 13.32 1.40 3.60
CA ALA A 75 12.09 0.68 3.25
C ALA A 75 12.20 -0.85 3.46
N THR A 76 13.40 -1.40 3.28
CA THR A 76 13.65 -2.84 3.41
C THR A 76 13.67 -3.26 4.88
N ARG A 77 14.19 -2.41 5.78
CA ARG A 77 14.16 -2.66 7.24
C ARG A 77 12.75 -2.63 7.80
N ILE A 78 11.96 -1.65 7.37
CA ILE A 78 10.53 -1.54 7.72
C ILE A 78 9.79 -2.78 7.22
N ALA A 79 9.95 -3.12 5.94
CA ALA A 79 9.31 -4.29 5.34
C ALA A 79 9.78 -5.62 5.93
N ALA A 80 10.94 -5.69 6.57
CA ALA A 80 11.44 -6.89 7.25
C ALA A 80 11.09 -6.95 8.75
N GLY A 81 10.45 -5.91 9.31
CA GLY A 81 10.16 -5.83 10.75
C GLY A 81 11.41 -5.61 11.61
N ARG A 82 12.46 -5.02 11.04
CA ARG A 82 13.72 -4.66 11.71
C ARG A 82 14.01 -3.16 11.61
N ALA A 83 12.95 -2.34 11.63
CA ALA A 83 13.07 -0.89 11.60
C ALA A 83 13.62 -0.37 12.93
N ASP A 84 14.57 0.55 12.86
CA ASP A 84 15.00 1.34 14.01
C ASP A 84 14.04 2.53 14.24
N GLU A 85 14.17 3.23 15.36
CA GLU A 85 13.34 4.41 15.69
C GLU A 85 13.42 5.53 14.63
N ARG A 86 14.54 5.62 13.90
CA ARG A 86 14.70 6.54 12.77
C ARG A 86 13.82 6.12 11.58
N ASP A 87 13.82 4.83 11.25
CA ASP A 87 13.07 4.31 10.10
C ASP A 87 11.55 4.44 10.33
N LEU A 88 11.08 4.22 11.58
CA LEU A 88 9.67 4.41 11.94
C LEU A 88 9.23 5.86 11.78
N ARG A 89 10.04 6.83 12.22
CA ARG A 89 9.76 8.26 12.03
C ARG A 89 9.71 8.67 10.57
N VAL A 90 10.59 8.10 9.74
CA VAL A 90 10.56 8.32 8.28
C VAL A 90 9.25 7.77 7.68
N HIS A 91 8.82 6.59 8.11
CA HIS A 91 7.58 5.98 7.65
C HIS A 91 6.34 6.78 8.06
N GLU A 92 6.26 7.18 9.34
CA GLU A 92 5.17 8.00 9.87
C GLU A 92 5.11 9.36 9.16
N GLY A 93 6.26 10.02 8.96
CA GLY A 93 6.34 11.27 8.22
C GLY A 93 5.87 11.14 6.77
N ALA A 94 6.26 10.06 6.08
CA ALA A 94 5.79 9.79 4.73
C ALA A 94 4.27 9.53 4.68
N LEU A 95 3.73 8.74 5.61
CA LEU A 95 2.29 8.48 5.70
C LEU A 95 1.48 9.73 6.01
N ALA A 96 1.98 10.62 6.87
CA ALA A 96 1.33 11.89 7.17
C ALA A 96 1.23 12.79 5.93
N ILE A 97 2.30 12.86 5.12
CA ILE A 97 2.28 13.60 3.85
C ILE A 97 1.28 12.99 2.87
N VAL A 98 1.24 11.66 2.75
CA VAL A 98 0.28 10.97 1.88
C VAL A 98 -1.16 11.22 2.33
N GLY A 99 -1.43 11.15 3.63
CA GLY A 99 -2.76 11.45 4.18
C GLY A 99 -3.19 12.89 3.90
N MET A 100 -2.29 13.85 4.06
CA MET A 100 -2.55 15.25 3.74
C MET A 100 -2.80 15.45 2.23
N MET A 101 -2.00 14.80 1.37
CA MET A 101 -2.20 14.83 -0.07
C MET A 101 -3.54 14.21 -0.48
N ALA A 102 -3.96 13.12 0.16
CA ALA A 102 -5.26 12.50 -0.09
C ALA A 102 -6.43 13.44 0.24
N LEU A 103 -6.34 14.20 1.34
CA LEU A 103 -7.35 15.21 1.69
C LEU A 103 -7.41 16.34 0.65
N VAL A 104 -6.25 16.85 0.23
CA VAL A 104 -6.16 17.92 -0.79
C VAL A 104 -6.69 17.42 -2.13
N LEU A 105 -6.25 16.26 -2.59
CA LEU A 105 -6.69 15.66 -3.85
C LEU A 105 -8.18 15.33 -3.84
N SER A 106 -8.75 14.92 -2.70
CA SER A 106 -10.20 14.70 -2.56
C SER A 106 -10.98 16.01 -2.76
N GLY A 107 -10.52 17.10 -2.15
CA GLY A 107 -11.11 18.43 -2.35
C GLY A 107 -11.01 18.90 -3.81
N LEU A 108 -9.85 18.72 -4.44
CA LEU A 108 -9.65 19.07 -5.85
C LEU A 108 -10.48 18.20 -6.79
N ALA A 109 -10.58 16.90 -6.53
CA ALA A 109 -11.42 15.99 -7.29
C ALA A 109 -12.88 16.41 -7.23
N SER A 110 -13.39 16.76 -6.04
CA SER A 110 -14.74 17.30 -5.87
C SER A 110 -14.95 18.57 -6.69
N ALA A 111 -14.03 19.55 -6.59
CA ALA A 111 -14.10 20.77 -7.38
C ALA A 111 -14.05 20.51 -8.90
N ALA A 112 -13.22 19.57 -9.35
CA ALA A 112 -13.12 19.20 -10.76
C ALA A 112 -14.43 18.60 -11.29
N THR A 113 -15.15 17.80 -10.47
CA THR A 113 -16.46 17.28 -10.89
C THR A 113 -17.51 18.38 -11.07
N PHE A 114 -17.43 19.49 -10.33
CA PHE A 114 -18.30 20.66 -10.57
C PHE A 114 -17.99 21.40 -11.88
N LEU A 115 -16.81 21.17 -12.45
CA LEU A 115 -16.38 21.76 -13.72
C LEU A 115 -16.58 20.81 -14.91
N ASP A 116 -17.47 19.82 -14.78
CA ASP A 116 -17.75 18.79 -15.79
C ASP A 116 -16.51 17.96 -16.21
N VAL A 117 -15.49 17.87 -15.35
CA VAL A 117 -14.39 16.92 -15.57
C VAL A 117 -14.90 15.50 -15.34
N ASP A 118 -14.58 14.59 -16.26
CA ASP A 118 -14.99 13.18 -16.18
C ASP A 118 -14.52 12.53 -14.86
N ALA A 119 -15.49 12.21 -14.01
CA ALA A 119 -15.26 11.57 -12.72
C ALA A 119 -14.59 10.20 -12.87
N VAL A 120 -14.85 9.49 -13.98
CA VAL A 120 -14.23 8.19 -14.26
C VAL A 120 -12.74 8.36 -14.51
N ALA A 121 -12.33 9.37 -15.26
CA ALA A 121 -10.93 9.70 -15.46
C ALA A 121 -10.23 10.07 -14.14
N ILE A 122 -10.87 10.86 -13.27
CA ILE A 122 -10.34 11.24 -11.96
C ILE A 122 -10.12 9.98 -11.10
N LEU A 123 -11.13 9.11 -10.99
CA LEU A 123 -11.05 7.87 -10.22
C LEU A 123 -9.95 6.93 -10.75
N ARG A 124 -9.74 6.89 -12.07
CA ARG A 124 -8.68 6.08 -12.67
C ARG A 124 -7.28 6.60 -12.36
N VAL A 125 -7.10 7.92 -12.32
CA VAL A 125 -5.78 8.55 -12.15
C VAL A 125 -5.39 8.70 -10.66
N MET A 126 -6.36 8.90 -9.78
CA MET A 126 -6.12 9.21 -8.37
C MET A 126 -5.24 8.19 -7.63
N PRO A 127 -5.39 6.86 -7.79
CA PRO A 127 -4.51 5.88 -7.14
C PRO A 127 -3.05 6.04 -7.56
N PHE A 128 -2.77 6.31 -8.84
CA PHE A 128 -1.41 6.49 -9.34
C PHE A 128 -0.76 7.75 -8.79
N VAL A 129 -1.52 8.83 -8.68
CA VAL A 129 -1.06 10.08 -8.07
C VAL A 129 -0.71 9.86 -6.59
N LEU A 130 -1.54 9.13 -5.85
CA LEU A 130 -1.29 8.82 -4.43
C LEU A 130 -0.06 7.92 -4.26
N VAL A 131 0.14 6.92 -5.12
CA VAL A 131 1.33 6.07 -5.09
C VAL A 131 2.59 6.89 -5.41
N ALA A 132 2.53 7.75 -6.42
CA ALA A 132 3.65 8.64 -6.78
C ALA A 132 3.98 9.62 -5.64
N ALA A 133 2.94 10.19 -5.00
CA ALA A 133 3.09 11.07 -3.84
C ALA A 133 3.70 10.32 -2.65
N ALA A 134 3.30 9.07 -2.40
CA ALA A 134 3.87 8.24 -1.36
C ALA A 134 5.36 7.94 -1.60
N ALA A 135 5.72 7.58 -2.83
CA ALA A 135 7.12 7.34 -3.19
C ALA A 135 7.96 8.62 -3.05
N ALA A 136 7.46 9.75 -3.54
CA ALA A 136 8.14 11.04 -3.44
C ALA A 136 8.29 11.49 -1.99
N ALA A 137 7.23 11.38 -1.18
CA ALA A 137 7.26 11.71 0.25
C ALA A 137 8.28 10.86 0.99
N PHE A 138 8.30 9.55 0.73
CA PHE A 138 9.27 8.65 1.33
C PHE A 138 10.71 9.06 0.99
N VAL A 139 11.01 9.33 -0.28
CA VAL A 139 12.35 9.78 -0.72
C VAL A 139 12.73 11.14 -0.10
N ILE A 140 11.80 12.09 -0.04
CA ILE A 140 12.06 13.41 0.53
C ILE A 140 12.36 13.32 2.03
N VAL A 141 11.57 12.53 2.77
CA VAL A 141 11.75 12.37 4.22
C VAL A 141 13.03 11.59 4.53
N ASP A 142 13.32 10.52 3.78
CA ASP A 142 14.54 9.73 3.92
C ASP A 142 15.80 10.56 3.65
N ARG A 143 15.77 11.48 2.67
CA ARG A 143 16.88 12.40 2.39
C ARG A 143 17.08 13.50 3.44
N ARG A 144 16.05 13.83 4.21
CA ARG A 144 16.08 14.90 5.23
C ARG A 144 16.36 14.38 6.64
N SER A 145 16.19 13.09 6.87
CA SER A 145 16.36 12.41 8.17
C SER A 145 17.76 11.84 8.31
#